data_AF-A0A968MLN4-F1
#
_entry.id   AF-A0A968MLN4-F1
#
_cell.length_a   1.000
_cell.length_b   1.000
_cell.length_c   1.000
_cell.angle_alpha   90.00
_cell.angle_beta   90.00
_cell.angle_gamma   90.00
#
_symmetry.space_group_name_H-M   'P 1'
#
loop_
_entity.id
_entity.type
_entity.pdbx_description
1 polymer ?
#
loop_
_entity_poly.entity_id
_entity_poly.type
_entity_poly.pdbx_seq_one_letter_code
_entity_poly.pdbx_strand_id
1 'polypeptide(L)'
;MSSGPIASGPTIAPSSDGVPESAPIHSPAILLAAFAVSTCGLIYELLAGTLASYVLGDSVTQFSTIIGTYLFAMGVGSWLSRFVDRQLVARFIEIETAVALIGGVSAVVLFVAFAKLAAFSVALYGLTFVIGVLVGLEIPLLMRIMEHEVSMKDLVARVLSADSLGALLASLAFPLFLIPQLGLVRSSFAVGAVNAAVAVACTYLLPVPSAPYRWFLRAQATLVMWVLVAGFVWSDRFVTYAEDQLFSDPVIYAKTTTYQRLVVTRSPGGFQLFINGALQFTSVDEHRYHEALVHPAASAFTDSGRPLRRCLVLGGGDGLAVRELLRHPTVEQVLVVDLDPAMTDLARELVPLRELNLGSLDDPRVTVKNMDAFVFVARPPPEAPFDLVIADFPDPSSYALGKLYTQTFYRRVSSWLAPDGVLVVQATSPLYARKSFWTVVHTIEASGFEVRPYHATVPSFGEWGFVLAKREPFEVPLTAPDLPLRYLSSDILPGLFRFSKDMEEVETSVQRLNDQILVRVYDDEWGKW
;
A
#
# COMPACT_ATOMS: atom_id res chain seq x y z
N MET A 1 65.35 -45.60 -62.78
CA MET A 1 64.59 -46.63 -63.52
C MET A 1 64.46 -47.82 -62.58
N SER A 2 63.34 -48.49 -62.37
CA SER A 2 61.98 -48.41 -62.88
C SER A 2 61.13 -49.22 -61.90
N SER A 3 59.92 -48.74 -61.64
CA SER A 3 58.81 -49.36 -60.95
C SER A 3 58.44 -50.76 -61.44
N GLY A 4 57.95 -51.60 -60.51
CA GLY A 4 57.13 -52.80 -60.75
C GLY A 4 56.03 -52.89 -59.67
N PRO A 5 54.75 -53.19 -59.99
CA PRO A 5 53.63 -53.09 -59.06
C PRO A 5 53.25 -54.43 -58.42
N ILE A 6 52.75 -54.42 -57.17
CA ILE A 6 52.10 -55.60 -56.55
C ILE A 6 50.85 -55.19 -55.76
N ALA A 7 49.74 -55.76 -56.24
CA ALA A 7 48.46 -56.18 -55.63
C ALA A 7 47.99 -55.62 -54.27
N SER A 8 46.72 -55.18 -54.30
CA SER A 8 45.83 -54.82 -53.20
C SER A 8 45.29 -56.04 -52.43
N GLY A 9 45.40 -56.01 -51.09
CA GLY A 9 44.67 -56.83 -50.12
C GLY A 9 43.83 -55.95 -49.17
N PRO A 10 42.82 -56.51 -48.48
CA PRO A 10 41.66 -55.75 -47.99
C PRO A 10 41.94 -54.99 -46.70
N THR A 11 41.54 -53.71 -46.67
CA THR A 11 41.61 -52.82 -45.52
C THR A 11 40.47 -53.12 -44.54
N ILE A 12 40.82 -53.54 -43.33
CA ILE A 12 39.91 -53.67 -42.20
C ILE A 12 39.50 -52.26 -41.76
N ALA A 13 38.20 -51.96 -41.80
CA ALA A 13 37.64 -50.72 -41.25
C ALA A 13 37.56 -50.81 -39.71
N PRO A 14 37.97 -49.77 -38.96
CA PRO A 14 37.65 -49.68 -37.55
C PRO A 14 36.21 -49.17 -37.36
N SER A 15 35.50 -49.87 -36.50
CA SER A 15 34.15 -49.61 -36.01
C SER A 15 34.02 -48.20 -35.41
N SER A 16 32.99 -47.47 -35.86
CA SER A 16 32.54 -46.23 -35.26
C SER A 16 31.82 -46.53 -33.94
N ASP A 17 32.52 -46.35 -32.82
CA ASP A 17 31.90 -46.31 -31.50
C ASP A 17 31.03 -45.06 -31.39
N GLY A 18 29.74 -45.28 -31.14
CA GLY A 18 28.72 -44.25 -31.00
C GLY A 18 28.91 -43.44 -29.72
N VAL A 19 29.14 -42.14 -29.90
CA VAL A 19 28.80 -41.14 -28.88
C VAL A 19 27.27 -41.02 -28.86
N PRO A 20 26.58 -41.18 -27.71
CA PRO A 20 25.14 -40.99 -27.67
C PRO A 20 24.82 -39.52 -27.96
N GLU A 21 24.11 -39.30 -29.06
CA GLU A 21 23.53 -38.03 -29.46
C GLU A 21 22.56 -37.59 -28.34
N SER A 22 22.94 -36.55 -27.60
CA SER A 22 22.09 -35.99 -26.54
C SER A 22 20.80 -35.45 -27.15
N ALA A 23 19.65 -35.89 -26.64
CA ALA A 23 18.34 -35.43 -27.10
C ALA A 23 18.27 -33.89 -27.16
N PRO A 24 17.73 -33.30 -28.24
CA PRO A 24 17.65 -31.84 -28.38
C PRO A 24 16.80 -31.25 -27.25
N ILE A 25 17.32 -30.26 -26.55
CA ILE A 25 16.55 -29.56 -25.52
C ILE A 25 15.48 -28.73 -26.21
N HIS A 26 14.25 -28.80 -25.72
CA HIS A 26 13.15 -28.02 -26.30
C HIS A 26 13.38 -26.53 -26.01
N SER A 27 13.94 -25.78 -26.98
CA SER A 27 14.13 -24.32 -26.91
C SER A 27 12.92 -23.52 -26.36
N PRO A 28 11.63 -23.87 -26.62
CA PRO A 28 10.50 -23.17 -25.99
C PRO A 28 10.38 -23.39 -24.47
N ALA A 29 10.82 -24.53 -23.94
CA ALA A 29 10.72 -24.81 -22.51
C ALA A 29 11.64 -23.91 -21.67
N ILE A 30 12.84 -23.62 -22.18
CA ILE A 30 13.79 -22.74 -21.51
C ILE A 30 13.34 -21.27 -21.60
N LEU A 31 12.75 -20.86 -22.72
CA LEU A 31 12.18 -19.51 -22.85
C LEU A 31 10.98 -19.31 -21.92
N LEU A 32 10.16 -20.34 -21.73
CA LEU A 32 9.07 -20.32 -20.75
C LEU A 32 9.60 -20.20 -19.32
N ALA A 33 10.68 -20.94 -18.99
CA ALA A 33 11.34 -20.83 -17.70
C ALA A 33 11.92 -19.43 -17.47
N ALA A 34 12.69 -18.89 -18.43
CA ALA A 34 13.23 -17.53 -18.37
C ALA A 34 12.15 -16.46 -18.21
N PHE A 35 11.03 -16.61 -18.92
CA PHE A 35 9.87 -15.73 -18.80
C PHE A 35 9.26 -15.79 -17.39
N ALA A 36 9.02 -17.01 -16.88
CA ALA A 36 8.40 -17.21 -15.57
C ALA A 36 9.29 -16.71 -14.42
N VAL A 37 10.60 -16.95 -14.51
CA VAL A 37 11.63 -16.41 -13.61
C VAL A 37 11.51 -14.90 -13.50
N SER A 38 11.53 -14.21 -14.64
CA SER A 38 11.51 -12.75 -14.65
C SER A 38 10.20 -12.20 -14.09
N THR A 39 9.07 -12.83 -14.46
CA THR A 39 7.76 -12.48 -13.90
C THR A 39 7.73 -12.67 -12.38
N CYS A 40 8.16 -13.82 -11.87
CA CYS A 40 8.10 -14.10 -10.43
C CYS A 40 9.08 -13.23 -9.63
N GLY A 41 10.31 -13.07 -10.13
CA GLY A 41 11.34 -12.24 -9.51
C GLY A 41 10.88 -10.79 -9.34
N LEU A 42 10.36 -10.18 -10.42
CA LEU A 42 9.83 -8.81 -10.34
C LEU A 42 8.61 -8.71 -9.41
N ILE A 43 7.72 -9.71 -9.41
CA ILE A 43 6.57 -9.70 -8.48
C ILE A 43 7.05 -9.76 -7.02
N TYR A 44 8.06 -10.57 -6.68
CA TYR A 44 8.59 -10.60 -5.32
C TYR A 44 9.25 -9.28 -4.91
N GLU A 45 9.96 -8.63 -5.82
CA GLU A 45 10.51 -7.29 -5.61
C GLU A 45 9.39 -6.26 -5.35
N LEU A 46 8.35 -6.25 -6.18
CA LEU A 46 7.19 -5.37 -6.01
C LEU A 46 6.41 -5.67 -4.72
N LEU A 47 6.25 -6.94 -4.35
CA LEU A 47 5.63 -7.36 -3.09
C LEU A 47 6.39 -6.81 -1.88
N ALA A 48 7.73 -6.94 -1.87
CA ALA A 48 8.57 -6.39 -0.83
C ALA A 48 8.45 -4.86 -0.78
N GLY A 49 8.46 -4.20 -1.95
CA GLY A 49 8.27 -2.75 -2.09
C GLY A 49 6.96 -2.25 -1.50
N THR A 50 5.85 -2.91 -1.84
CA THR A 50 4.52 -2.57 -1.34
C THR A 50 4.41 -2.82 0.16
N LEU A 51 4.88 -3.97 0.66
CA LEU A 51 4.85 -4.27 2.09
C LEU A 51 5.69 -3.27 2.90
N ALA A 52 6.88 -2.93 2.43
CA ALA A 52 7.74 -1.95 3.06
C ALA A 52 7.08 -0.56 3.08
N SER A 53 6.47 -0.14 1.98
CA SER A 53 5.74 1.13 1.92
C SER A 53 4.52 1.17 2.84
N TYR A 54 3.85 0.03 3.05
CA TYR A 54 2.70 -0.05 3.97
C TYR A 54 3.14 -0.04 5.44
N VAL A 55 4.28 -0.63 5.75
CA VAL A 55 4.74 -0.82 7.14
C VAL A 55 5.65 0.32 7.62
N LEU A 56 6.59 0.76 6.78
CA LEU A 56 7.63 1.74 7.12
C LEU A 56 7.32 3.15 6.60
N GLY A 57 6.20 3.34 5.88
CA GLY A 57 5.90 4.62 5.23
C GLY A 57 6.82 4.93 4.06
N ASP A 58 6.84 6.19 3.62
CA ASP A 58 7.68 6.74 2.54
C ASP A 58 7.93 5.80 1.33
N SER A 59 6.93 5.68 0.46
CA SER A 59 6.97 4.80 -0.71
C SER A 59 8.23 4.99 -1.57
N VAL A 60 8.71 6.23 -1.73
CA VAL A 60 9.85 6.52 -2.62
C VAL A 60 11.12 5.89 -2.07
N THR A 61 11.39 6.08 -0.77
CA THR A 61 12.56 5.50 -0.12
C THR A 61 12.49 3.98 -0.11
N GLN A 62 11.33 3.40 0.20
CA GLN A 62 11.19 1.94 0.29
C GLN A 62 11.39 1.26 -1.07
N PHE A 63 10.71 1.74 -2.13
CA PHE A 63 10.94 1.18 -3.46
C PHE A 63 12.39 1.40 -3.93
N SER A 64 12.98 2.56 -3.68
CA SER A 64 14.37 2.85 -4.10
C SER A 64 15.40 1.94 -3.42
N THR A 65 15.27 1.72 -2.11
CA THR A 65 16.19 0.88 -1.35
C THR A 65 16.02 -0.60 -1.65
N ILE A 66 14.77 -1.04 -1.90
CA ILE A 66 14.47 -2.42 -2.30
C ILE A 66 15.00 -2.71 -3.70
N ILE A 67 14.70 -1.84 -4.68
CA ILE A 67 15.25 -1.96 -6.05
C ILE A 67 16.78 -1.97 -6.00
N GLY A 68 17.39 -1.04 -5.25
CA GLY A 68 18.85 -0.98 -5.10
C GLY A 68 19.45 -2.25 -4.50
N THR A 69 18.85 -2.77 -3.42
CA THR A 69 19.29 -4.01 -2.76
C THR A 69 19.09 -5.22 -3.67
N TYR A 70 17.95 -5.28 -4.37
CA TYR A 70 17.58 -6.38 -5.26
C TYR A 70 18.50 -6.45 -6.48
N LEU A 71 18.75 -5.31 -7.16
CA LEU A 71 19.68 -5.24 -8.30
C LEU A 71 21.12 -5.57 -7.88
N PHE A 72 21.57 -5.10 -6.72
CA PHE A 72 22.88 -5.47 -6.18
C PHE A 72 22.96 -6.98 -5.92
N ALA A 73 21.95 -7.56 -5.28
CA ALA A 73 21.84 -8.99 -5.01
C ALA A 73 21.81 -9.82 -6.30
N MET A 74 21.09 -9.39 -7.34
CA MET A 74 21.11 -10.01 -8.67
C MET A 74 22.52 -10.02 -9.27
N GLY A 75 23.27 -8.91 -9.12
CA GLY A 75 24.67 -8.84 -9.53
C GLY A 75 25.55 -9.86 -8.80
N VAL A 76 25.37 -10.00 -7.48
CA VAL A 76 26.04 -11.01 -6.66
C VAL A 76 25.69 -12.43 -7.10
N GLY A 77 24.40 -12.71 -7.35
CA GLY A 77 23.94 -13.99 -7.90
C GLY A 77 24.57 -14.33 -9.24
N SER A 78 24.59 -13.36 -10.16
CA SER A 78 25.22 -13.54 -11.47
C SER A 78 26.73 -13.81 -11.36
N TRP A 79 27.43 -13.16 -10.44
CA TRP A 79 28.83 -13.45 -10.13
C TRP A 79 29.02 -14.85 -9.53
N LEU A 80 28.18 -15.24 -8.56
CA LEU A 80 28.22 -16.56 -7.91
C LEU A 80 27.95 -17.71 -8.88
N SER A 81 27.23 -17.44 -9.97
CA SER A 81 26.93 -18.44 -11.00
C SER A 81 28.20 -19.09 -11.55
N ARG A 82 29.34 -18.37 -11.57
CA ARG A 82 30.65 -18.86 -12.05
C ARG A 82 31.22 -20.02 -11.25
N PHE A 83 30.76 -20.23 -10.01
CA PHE A 83 31.18 -21.37 -9.19
C PHE A 83 30.30 -22.61 -9.38
N VAL A 84 29.25 -22.50 -10.20
CA VAL A 84 28.33 -23.60 -10.52
C VAL A 84 28.74 -24.19 -11.87
N ASP A 85 29.58 -25.22 -11.85
CA ASP A 85 30.14 -25.84 -13.06
C ASP A 85 29.58 -27.24 -13.36
N ARG A 86 28.89 -27.86 -12.40
CA ARG A 86 28.41 -29.25 -12.51
C ARG A 86 26.90 -29.32 -12.39
N GLN A 87 26.30 -30.18 -13.23
CA GLN A 87 24.86 -30.48 -13.21
C GLN A 87 23.99 -29.22 -13.35
N LEU A 88 24.33 -28.35 -14.32
CA LEU A 88 23.71 -27.03 -14.51
C LEU A 88 22.16 -27.08 -14.51
N VAL A 89 21.59 -28.05 -15.23
CA VAL A 89 20.13 -28.27 -15.29
C VAL A 89 19.53 -28.59 -13.92
N ALA A 90 20.18 -29.44 -13.13
CA ALA A 90 19.69 -29.79 -11.81
C ALA A 90 19.79 -28.62 -10.83
N ARG A 91 20.91 -27.90 -10.86
CA ARG A 91 21.12 -26.69 -10.05
C ARG A 91 20.13 -25.60 -10.40
N PHE A 92 19.81 -25.43 -11.69
CA PHE A 92 18.75 -24.53 -12.13
C PHE A 92 17.40 -24.89 -11.51
N ILE A 93 16.99 -26.17 -11.54
CA ILE A 93 15.73 -26.63 -10.94
C ILE A 93 15.72 -26.44 -9.41
N GLU A 94 16.85 -26.66 -8.73
CA GLU A 94 16.98 -26.42 -7.29
C GLU A 94 16.82 -24.93 -6.94
N ILE A 95 17.41 -24.05 -7.73
CA ILE A 95 17.31 -22.59 -7.56
C ILE A 95 15.85 -22.15 -7.78
N GLU A 96 15.21 -22.59 -8.85
CA GLU A 96 13.80 -22.31 -9.13
C GLU A 96 12.87 -22.75 -7.99
N THR A 97 13.13 -23.94 -7.44
CA THR A 97 12.40 -24.47 -6.29
C THR A 97 12.64 -23.63 -5.03
N ALA A 98 13.86 -23.13 -4.83
CA ALA A 98 14.20 -22.26 -3.72
C ALA A 98 13.57 -20.86 -3.86
N VAL A 99 13.59 -20.26 -5.05
CA VAL A 99 12.92 -18.99 -5.36
C VAL A 99 11.42 -19.12 -5.13
N ALA A 100 10.81 -20.22 -5.59
CA ALA A 100 9.39 -20.50 -5.37
C ALA A 100 9.02 -20.53 -3.88
N LEU A 101 9.81 -21.23 -3.06
CA LEU A 101 9.54 -21.37 -1.63
C LEU A 101 9.80 -20.07 -0.87
N ILE A 102 10.98 -19.47 -1.05
CA ILE A 102 11.40 -18.28 -0.29
C ILE A 102 10.57 -17.08 -0.71
N GLY A 103 10.40 -16.87 -2.02
CA GLY A 103 9.53 -15.83 -2.55
C GLY A 103 8.07 -16.04 -2.19
N GLY A 104 7.56 -17.28 -2.27
CA GLY A 104 6.17 -17.60 -1.95
C GLY A 104 5.78 -17.46 -0.47
N VAL A 105 6.73 -17.63 0.44
CA VAL A 105 6.51 -17.48 1.90
C VAL A 105 6.92 -16.08 2.40
N SER A 106 7.62 -15.29 1.57
CA SER A 106 8.18 -13.98 1.94
C SER A 106 7.16 -13.02 2.55
N ALA A 107 5.97 -12.90 1.95
CA ALA A 107 4.95 -11.98 2.42
C ALA A 107 4.44 -12.34 3.83
N VAL A 108 4.29 -13.63 4.14
CA VAL A 108 3.89 -14.08 5.49
C VAL A 108 5.00 -13.80 6.49
N VAL A 109 6.25 -14.09 6.15
CA VAL A 109 7.39 -13.82 7.03
C VAL A 109 7.49 -12.33 7.35
N LEU A 110 7.34 -11.47 6.34
CA LEU A 110 7.32 -10.02 6.50
C LEU A 110 6.14 -9.57 7.35
N PHE A 111 4.95 -10.12 7.12
CA PHE A 111 3.76 -9.79 7.90
C PHE A 111 3.86 -10.22 9.36
N VAL A 112 4.48 -11.37 9.65
CA VAL A 112 4.73 -11.81 11.03
C VAL A 112 5.85 -10.99 11.68
N ALA A 113 6.88 -10.62 10.91
CA ALA A 113 7.97 -9.77 11.40
C ALA A 113 7.50 -8.35 11.75
N PHE A 114 6.38 -7.88 11.17
CA PHE A 114 5.79 -6.59 11.46
C PHE A 114 5.51 -6.36 12.96
N ALA A 115 5.16 -7.41 13.71
CA ALA A 115 4.95 -7.30 15.16
C ALA A 115 6.19 -6.79 15.93
N LYS A 116 7.38 -6.77 15.30
CA LYS A 116 8.59 -6.14 15.83
C LYS A 116 9.28 -5.34 14.72
N LEU A 117 9.09 -4.02 14.68
CA LEU A 117 9.66 -3.10 13.68
C LEU A 117 11.16 -3.33 13.37
N ALA A 118 12.00 -3.56 14.39
CA ALA A 118 13.41 -3.84 14.19
C ALA A 118 13.68 -5.19 13.46
N ALA A 119 12.83 -6.19 13.69
CA ALA A 119 12.90 -7.48 13.01
C ALA A 119 12.37 -7.39 11.57
N PHE A 120 11.39 -6.51 11.31
CA PHE A 120 10.83 -6.29 9.98
C PHE A 120 11.89 -5.83 8.97
N SER A 121 12.64 -4.77 9.28
CA SER A 121 13.65 -4.24 8.34
C SER A 121 14.74 -5.28 8.03
N VAL A 122 15.19 -6.03 9.05
CA VAL A 122 16.19 -7.10 8.85
C VAL A 122 15.63 -8.22 7.98
N ALA A 123 14.39 -8.64 8.23
CA ALA A 123 13.71 -9.66 7.43
C ALA A 123 13.50 -9.20 5.98
N LEU A 124 13.08 -7.94 5.79
CA LEU A 124 12.84 -7.33 4.48
C LEU A 124 14.10 -7.32 3.62
N TYR A 125 15.16 -6.64 4.09
CA TYR A 125 16.39 -6.55 3.31
C TYR A 125 17.08 -7.91 3.17
N GLY A 126 16.98 -8.79 4.17
CA GLY A 126 17.48 -10.16 4.12
C GLY A 126 16.77 -11.01 3.06
N LEU A 127 15.44 -11.00 3.03
CA LEU A 127 14.64 -11.75 2.04
C LEU A 127 14.84 -11.18 0.64
N THR A 128 14.79 -9.87 0.46
CA THR A 128 15.05 -9.21 -0.83
C THR A 128 16.43 -9.56 -1.37
N PHE A 129 17.45 -9.57 -0.50
CA PHE A 129 18.80 -9.96 -0.89
C PHE A 129 18.89 -11.44 -1.29
N VAL A 130 18.29 -12.36 -0.51
CA VAL A 130 18.30 -13.80 -0.82
C VAL A 130 17.58 -14.09 -2.13
N ILE A 131 16.38 -13.53 -2.32
CA ILE A 131 15.61 -13.72 -3.57
C ILE A 131 16.38 -13.13 -4.74
N GLY A 132 16.93 -11.92 -4.61
CA GLY A 132 17.73 -11.28 -5.66
C GLY A 132 18.96 -12.10 -6.06
N VAL A 133 19.69 -12.69 -5.09
CA VAL A 133 20.82 -13.59 -5.38
C VAL A 133 20.37 -14.83 -6.15
N LEU A 134 19.25 -15.44 -5.75
CA LEU A 134 18.74 -16.64 -6.42
C LEU A 134 18.31 -16.33 -7.86
N VAL A 135 17.54 -15.27 -8.07
CA VAL A 135 17.12 -14.82 -9.41
C VAL A 135 18.33 -14.44 -10.27
N GLY A 136 19.33 -13.79 -9.67
CA GLY A 136 20.58 -13.43 -10.34
C GLY A 136 21.39 -14.62 -10.88
N LEU A 137 21.22 -15.82 -10.30
CA LEU A 137 21.89 -17.04 -10.77
C LEU A 137 21.24 -17.60 -12.06
N GLU A 138 19.97 -17.31 -12.31
CA GLU A 138 19.15 -18.03 -13.29
C GLU A 138 19.53 -17.72 -14.73
N ILE A 139 19.62 -16.44 -15.10
CA ILE A 139 19.96 -16.02 -16.48
C ILE A 139 21.35 -16.57 -16.92
N PRO A 140 22.44 -16.44 -16.14
CA PRO A 140 23.73 -17.02 -16.50
C PRO A 140 23.75 -18.55 -16.54
N LEU A 141 22.95 -19.23 -15.72
CA LEU A 141 22.82 -20.68 -15.76
C LEU A 141 22.07 -21.13 -17.02
N LEU A 142 20.95 -20.48 -17.34
CA LEU A 142 20.19 -20.75 -18.56
C LEU A 142 21.03 -20.54 -19.82
N MET A 143 21.81 -19.45 -19.88
CA MET A 143 22.70 -19.20 -21.01
C MET A 143 23.73 -20.32 -21.18
N ARG A 144 24.35 -20.80 -20.10
CA ARG A 144 25.32 -21.91 -20.16
C ARG A 144 24.68 -23.26 -20.49
N ILE A 145 23.43 -23.49 -20.09
CA ILE A 145 22.67 -24.69 -20.48
C ILE A 145 22.43 -24.71 -22.00
N MET A 146 22.20 -23.54 -22.61
CA MET A 146 21.86 -23.41 -24.03
C MET A 146 23.04 -23.09 -24.97
N GLU A 147 24.25 -22.89 -24.43
CA GLU A 147 25.42 -22.41 -25.18
C GLU A 147 25.77 -23.30 -26.39
N HIS A 148 25.41 -24.58 -26.34
CA HIS A 148 25.70 -25.56 -27.38
C HIS A 148 24.58 -25.72 -28.44
N GLU A 149 23.42 -25.10 -28.24
CA GLU A 149 22.23 -25.27 -29.11
C GLU A 149 21.93 -24.06 -30.00
N VAL A 150 22.29 -22.85 -29.55
CA VAL A 150 21.93 -21.60 -30.22
C VAL A 150 23.15 -20.70 -30.27
N SER A 151 23.30 -19.91 -31.35
CA SER A 151 24.36 -18.91 -31.43
C SER A 151 24.27 -17.96 -30.21
N MET A 152 25.42 -17.60 -29.61
CA MET A 152 25.45 -16.73 -28.42
C MET A 152 24.64 -15.44 -28.62
N LYS A 153 24.69 -14.85 -29.83
CA LYS A 153 23.93 -13.65 -30.18
C LYS A 153 22.41 -13.88 -30.12
N ASP A 154 21.92 -14.95 -30.73
CA ASP A 154 20.50 -15.26 -30.75
C ASP A 154 19.99 -15.71 -29.39
N LEU A 155 20.83 -16.41 -28.62
CA LEU A 155 20.53 -16.84 -27.26
C LEU A 155 20.33 -15.64 -26.32
N VAL A 156 21.29 -14.71 -26.32
CA VAL A 156 21.20 -13.48 -25.52
C VAL A 156 19.95 -12.68 -25.90
N ALA A 157 19.68 -12.52 -27.20
CA ALA A 157 18.50 -11.80 -27.66
C ALA A 157 17.19 -12.45 -27.20
N ARG A 158 17.07 -13.78 -27.30
CA ARG A 158 15.85 -14.51 -26.92
C ARG A 158 15.62 -14.49 -25.41
N VAL A 159 16.66 -14.72 -24.62
CA VAL A 159 16.57 -14.74 -23.14
C VAL A 159 16.24 -13.35 -22.61
N LEU A 160 16.92 -12.30 -23.07
CA LEU A 160 16.63 -10.92 -22.65
C LEU A 160 15.23 -10.45 -23.10
N SER A 161 14.77 -10.90 -24.27
CA SER A 161 13.41 -10.59 -24.72
C SER A 161 12.36 -11.28 -23.86
N ALA A 162 12.58 -12.55 -23.50
CA ALA A 162 11.70 -13.29 -22.60
C ALA A 162 11.67 -12.65 -21.20
N ASP A 163 12.82 -12.23 -20.68
CA ASP A 163 12.94 -11.49 -19.43
C ASP A 163 12.16 -10.16 -19.48
N SER A 164 12.38 -9.34 -20.51
CA SER A 164 11.65 -8.07 -20.67
C SER A 164 10.13 -8.25 -20.77
N LEU A 165 9.66 -9.30 -21.46
CA LEU A 165 8.23 -9.64 -21.53
C LEU A 165 7.69 -10.11 -20.18
N GLY A 166 8.48 -10.90 -19.45
CA GLY A 166 8.13 -11.38 -18.11
C GLY A 166 7.99 -10.24 -17.11
N ALA A 167 8.94 -9.29 -17.14
CA ALA A 167 8.91 -8.07 -16.35
C ALA A 167 7.70 -7.17 -16.69
N LEU A 168 7.38 -7.01 -17.98
CA LEU A 168 6.18 -6.26 -18.38
C LEU A 168 4.91 -6.92 -17.84
N LEU A 169 4.77 -8.24 -17.97
CA LEU A 169 3.62 -8.96 -17.42
C LEU A 169 3.52 -8.76 -15.91
N ALA A 170 4.63 -8.91 -15.19
CA ALA A 170 4.68 -8.71 -13.74
C ALA A 170 4.28 -7.29 -13.33
N SER A 171 4.85 -6.25 -13.96
CA SER A 171 4.56 -4.85 -13.64
C SER A 171 3.09 -4.45 -13.86
N LEU A 172 2.39 -5.13 -14.78
CA LEU A 172 0.97 -4.91 -15.05
C LEU A 172 0.07 -5.82 -14.20
N ALA A 173 0.37 -7.11 -14.14
CA ALA A 173 -0.44 -8.09 -13.41
C ALA A 173 -0.43 -7.82 -11.91
N PHE A 174 0.69 -7.32 -11.36
CA PHE A 174 0.81 -7.05 -9.93
C PHE A 174 -0.22 -6.02 -9.43
N PRO A 175 -0.22 -4.75 -9.89
CA PRO A 175 -1.16 -3.74 -9.39
C PRO A 175 -2.58 -3.91 -9.94
N LEU A 176 -2.77 -4.49 -11.15
CA LEU A 176 -4.09 -4.55 -11.79
C LEU A 176 -4.90 -5.82 -11.47
N PHE A 177 -4.23 -6.91 -11.09
CA PHE A 177 -4.89 -8.21 -10.91
C PHE A 177 -4.55 -8.88 -9.58
N LEU A 178 -3.26 -9.07 -9.29
CA LEU A 178 -2.81 -9.82 -8.11
C LEU A 178 -3.23 -9.11 -6.82
N ILE A 179 -2.86 -7.85 -6.64
CA ILE A 179 -3.20 -7.11 -5.42
C ILE A 179 -4.71 -6.92 -5.23
N PRO A 180 -5.49 -6.43 -6.22
CA PRO A 180 -6.91 -6.18 -6.02
C PRO A 180 -7.75 -7.44 -5.76
N GLN A 181 -7.37 -8.59 -6.34
CA GLN A 181 -8.18 -9.81 -6.24
C GLN A 181 -7.69 -10.76 -5.14
N LEU A 182 -6.38 -10.86 -4.95
CA LEU A 182 -5.78 -11.83 -4.03
C LEU A 182 -5.26 -11.14 -2.75
N GLY A 183 -4.82 -9.89 -2.84
CA GLY A 183 -4.08 -9.22 -1.77
C GLY A 183 -2.62 -9.70 -1.68
N LEU A 184 -1.82 -9.08 -0.81
CA LEU A 184 -0.36 -9.28 -0.76
C LEU A 184 0.05 -10.73 -0.48
N VAL A 185 -0.49 -11.32 0.60
CA VAL A 185 -0.08 -12.66 1.06
C VAL A 185 -0.46 -13.75 0.07
N ARG A 186 -1.70 -13.75 -0.43
CA ARG A 186 -2.14 -14.73 -1.44
C ARG A 186 -1.41 -14.57 -2.77
N SER A 187 -1.12 -13.34 -3.16
CA SER A 187 -0.33 -13.07 -4.38
C SER A 187 1.06 -13.72 -4.27
N SER A 188 1.73 -13.56 -3.12
CA SER A 188 3.03 -14.20 -2.86
C SER A 188 2.94 -15.73 -2.99
N PHE A 189 1.97 -16.37 -2.32
CA PHE A 189 1.78 -17.82 -2.44
C PHE A 189 1.42 -18.29 -3.85
N ALA A 190 0.55 -17.57 -4.55
CA ALA A 190 0.12 -17.92 -5.91
C ALA A 190 1.30 -17.86 -6.90
N VAL A 191 2.11 -16.80 -6.84
CA VAL A 191 3.31 -16.62 -7.66
C VAL A 191 4.34 -17.70 -7.33
N GLY A 192 4.52 -18.01 -6.03
CA GLY A 192 5.34 -19.15 -5.60
C GLY A 192 4.87 -20.48 -6.16
N ALA A 193 3.56 -20.74 -6.15
CA ALA A 193 3.01 -21.98 -6.70
C ALA A 193 3.22 -22.08 -8.23
N VAL A 194 3.08 -20.97 -8.96
CA VAL A 194 3.39 -20.90 -10.39
C VAL A 194 4.88 -21.18 -10.64
N ASN A 195 5.78 -20.58 -9.85
CA ASN A 195 7.22 -20.82 -9.99
C ASN A 195 7.59 -22.28 -9.67
N ALA A 196 6.98 -22.87 -8.63
CA ALA A 196 7.16 -24.28 -8.32
C ALA A 196 6.62 -25.20 -9.42
N ALA A 197 5.52 -24.83 -10.08
CA ALA A 197 4.97 -25.58 -11.21
C ALA A 197 5.94 -25.55 -12.42
N VAL A 198 6.61 -24.42 -12.65
CA VAL A 198 7.68 -24.30 -13.65
C VAL A 198 8.87 -25.21 -13.29
N ALA A 199 9.31 -25.21 -12.02
CA ALA A 199 10.35 -26.12 -11.55
C ALA A 199 9.99 -27.60 -11.79
N VAL A 200 8.75 -27.99 -11.50
CA VAL A 200 8.23 -29.34 -11.78
C VAL A 200 8.27 -29.62 -13.29
N ALA A 201 7.80 -28.70 -14.13
CA ALA A 201 7.81 -28.84 -15.59
C ALA A 201 9.24 -29.00 -16.12
N CYS A 202 10.21 -28.25 -15.60
CA CYS A 202 11.62 -28.38 -15.96
C CYS A 202 12.18 -29.79 -15.69
N THR A 203 11.68 -30.52 -14.69
CA THR A 203 12.09 -31.93 -14.47
C THR A 203 11.61 -32.90 -15.55
N TYR A 204 10.59 -32.52 -16.33
CA TYR A 204 10.12 -33.29 -17.49
C TYR A 204 10.76 -32.82 -18.79
N LEU A 205 10.97 -31.50 -18.92
CA LEU A 205 11.39 -30.86 -20.16
C LEU A 205 12.91 -30.79 -20.35
N LEU A 206 13.69 -30.79 -19.27
CA LEU A 206 15.15 -30.67 -19.34
C LEU A 206 15.84 -32.02 -19.05
N PRO A 207 16.99 -32.30 -19.70
CA PRO A 207 17.70 -33.56 -19.54
C PRO A 207 18.47 -33.59 -18.21
N VAL A 208 17.83 -34.07 -17.14
CA VAL A 208 18.50 -34.34 -15.86
C VAL A 208 19.32 -35.64 -15.99
N PRO A 209 20.65 -35.64 -15.69
CA PRO A 209 21.56 -36.75 -16.02
C PRO A 209 21.27 -38.09 -15.33
N SER A 210 20.71 -38.09 -14.11
CA SER A 210 20.47 -39.33 -13.34
C SER A 210 18.98 -39.49 -12.98
N ALA A 211 18.44 -40.67 -13.28
CA ALA A 211 17.03 -40.98 -13.04
C ALA A 211 16.60 -40.89 -11.56
N PRO A 212 17.38 -41.38 -10.57
CA PRO A 212 17.03 -41.24 -9.16
C PRO A 212 17.00 -39.77 -8.71
N TYR A 213 17.94 -38.96 -9.20
CA TYR A 213 18.03 -37.54 -8.85
C TYR A 213 16.92 -36.72 -9.50
N ARG A 214 16.52 -37.05 -10.73
CA ARG A 214 15.34 -36.46 -11.38
C ARG A 214 14.06 -36.68 -10.57
N TRP A 215 13.87 -37.89 -10.04
CA TRP A 215 12.73 -38.20 -9.16
C TRP A 215 12.79 -37.42 -7.85
N PHE A 216 13.97 -37.30 -7.25
CA PHE A 216 14.18 -36.50 -6.05
C PHE A 216 13.82 -35.02 -6.27
N LEU A 217 14.36 -34.38 -7.33
CA LEU A 217 14.05 -32.98 -7.67
C LEU A 217 12.56 -32.77 -7.93
N ARG A 218 11.93 -33.71 -8.65
CA ARG A 218 10.48 -33.65 -8.91
C ARG A 218 9.66 -33.75 -7.63
N ALA A 219 10.00 -34.69 -6.75
CA ALA A 219 9.32 -34.86 -5.48
C ALA A 219 9.46 -33.59 -4.61
N GLN A 220 10.66 -33.00 -4.58
CA GLN A 220 10.94 -31.75 -3.86
C GLN A 220 10.12 -30.58 -4.42
N ALA A 221 10.17 -30.33 -5.73
CA ALA A 221 9.41 -29.24 -6.36
C ALA A 221 7.90 -29.44 -6.21
N THR A 222 7.41 -30.68 -6.33
CA THR A 222 5.99 -31.01 -6.12
C THR A 222 5.57 -30.78 -4.67
N LEU A 223 6.41 -31.15 -3.70
CA LEU A 223 6.16 -30.88 -2.28
C LEU A 223 6.07 -29.38 -2.01
N VAL A 224 7.03 -28.59 -2.52
CA VAL A 224 7.02 -27.13 -2.39
C VAL A 224 5.74 -26.54 -3.00
N MET A 225 5.36 -26.97 -4.20
CA MET A 225 4.11 -26.54 -4.84
C MET A 225 2.89 -26.83 -3.95
N TRP A 226 2.78 -28.03 -3.37
CA TRP A 226 1.68 -28.37 -2.46
C TRP A 226 1.69 -27.54 -1.18
N VAL A 227 2.87 -27.28 -0.59
CA VAL A 227 3.01 -26.41 0.58
C VAL A 227 2.53 -24.99 0.28
N LEU A 228 2.89 -24.44 -0.88
CA LEU A 228 2.50 -23.09 -1.29
C LEU A 228 0.99 -23.01 -1.61
N VAL A 229 0.43 -24.03 -2.25
CA VAL A 229 -1.04 -24.13 -2.48
C VAL A 229 -1.80 -24.24 -1.16
N ALA A 230 -1.30 -25.03 -0.20
CA ALA A 230 -1.90 -25.12 1.13
C ALA A 230 -1.81 -23.78 1.87
N GLY A 231 -0.66 -23.08 1.78
CA GLY A 231 -0.47 -21.73 2.30
C GLY A 231 -1.44 -20.71 1.70
N PHE A 232 -1.68 -20.77 0.38
CA PHE A 232 -2.67 -19.95 -0.30
C PHE A 232 -4.09 -20.16 0.24
N VAL A 233 -4.49 -21.42 0.47
CA VAL A 233 -5.84 -21.74 0.99
C VAL A 233 -6.01 -21.28 2.44
N TRP A 234 -4.96 -21.38 3.27
CA TRP A 234 -5.00 -20.99 4.69
C TRP A 234 -4.60 -19.54 4.96
N SER A 235 -4.23 -18.76 3.95
CA SER A 235 -3.68 -17.41 4.10
C SER A 235 -4.55 -16.48 4.95
N ASP A 236 -5.88 -16.53 4.78
CA ASP A 236 -6.81 -15.65 5.50
C ASP A 236 -6.76 -15.91 7.00
N ARG A 237 -6.65 -17.18 7.41
CA ARG A 237 -6.52 -17.53 8.83
C ARG A 237 -5.20 -17.07 9.42
N PHE A 238 -4.11 -17.11 8.65
CA PHE A 238 -2.81 -16.62 9.12
C PHE A 238 -2.81 -15.10 9.30
N VAL A 239 -3.39 -14.36 8.35
CA VAL A 239 -3.50 -12.90 8.44
C VAL A 239 -4.38 -12.52 9.63
N THR A 240 -5.57 -13.12 9.77
CA THR A 240 -6.45 -12.85 10.92
C THR A 240 -5.80 -13.22 12.25
N TYR A 241 -5.11 -14.35 12.35
CA TYR A 241 -4.42 -14.75 13.59
C TYR A 241 -3.26 -13.81 13.96
N ALA A 242 -2.50 -13.32 12.97
CA ALA A 242 -1.45 -12.34 13.21
C ALA A 242 -2.04 -10.97 13.60
N GLU A 243 -3.18 -10.59 13.03
CA GLU A 243 -3.92 -9.36 13.37
C GLU A 243 -4.53 -9.43 14.79
N ASP A 244 -5.08 -10.57 15.21
CA ASP A 244 -5.62 -10.78 16.57
C ASP A 244 -4.55 -10.60 17.67
N GLN A 245 -3.27 -10.71 17.33
CA GLN A 245 -2.15 -10.43 18.24
C GLN A 245 -1.70 -8.97 18.21
N LEU A 246 -2.09 -8.23 17.17
CA LEU A 246 -1.73 -6.83 16.93
C LEU A 246 -2.76 -5.87 17.53
N PHE A 247 -4.03 -6.27 17.55
CA PHE A 247 -5.10 -5.52 18.18
C PHE A 247 -5.37 -6.02 19.60
N SER A 248 -5.49 -5.11 20.55
CA SER A 248 -5.80 -5.43 21.96
C SER A 248 -7.20 -6.04 22.14
N ASP A 249 -8.12 -5.74 21.21
CA ASP A 249 -9.53 -6.11 21.26
C ASP A 249 -9.90 -7.05 20.09
N PRO A 250 -10.88 -7.97 20.27
CA PRO A 250 -11.31 -8.90 19.23
C PRO A 250 -11.77 -8.21 17.94
N VAL A 251 -11.30 -8.70 16.80
CA VAL A 251 -11.71 -8.22 15.47
C VAL A 251 -13.11 -8.73 15.13
N ILE A 252 -14.06 -7.81 14.88
CA ILE A 252 -15.43 -8.14 14.45
C ILE A 252 -15.68 -7.90 12.96
N TYR A 253 -14.79 -7.16 12.31
CA TYR A 253 -14.81 -6.93 10.87
C TYR A 253 -13.39 -6.65 10.37
N ALA A 254 -13.02 -7.26 9.24
CA ALA A 254 -11.77 -6.94 8.55
C ALA A 254 -11.96 -7.08 7.05
N LYS A 255 -11.57 -6.05 6.28
CA LYS A 255 -11.66 -6.05 4.82
C LYS A 255 -10.50 -5.27 4.20
N THR A 256 -9.82 -5.88 3.23
CA THR A 256 -8.85 -5.17 2.39
C THR A 256 -9.55 -4.67 1.13
N THR A 257 -9.33 -3.41 0.79
CA THR A 257 -9.79 -2.79 -0.45
C THR A 257 -8.57 -2.42 -1.30
N THR A 258 -8.81 -1.96 -2.52
CA THR A 258 -7.75 -1.40 -3.37
C THR A 258 -7.10 -0.15 -2.74
N TYR A 259 -7.78 0.50 -1.79
CA TYR A 259 -7.33 1.74 -1.17
C TYR A 259 -6.68 1.51 0.19
N GLN A 260 -7.24 0.62 1.01
CA GLN A 260 -6.89 0.51 2.43
C GLN A 260 -7.35 -0.79 3.09
N ARG A 261 -6.80 -1.09 4.26
CA ARG A 261 -7.25 -2.16 5.16
C ARG A 261 -8.17 -1.58 6.23
N LEU A 262 -9.44 -1.97 6.22
CA LEU A 262 -10.44 -1.61 7.21
C LEU A 262 -10.52 -2.70 8.28
N VAL A 263 -10.37 -2.35 9.56
CA VAL A 263 -10.54 -3.28 10.69
C VAL A 263 -11.42 -2.63 11.75
N VAL A 264 -12.40 -3.37 12.25
CA VAL A 264 -13.21 -2.96 13.40
C VAL A 264 -13.01 -3.96 14.53
N THR A 265 -12.60 -3.46 15.69
CA THR A 265 -12.46 -4.27 16.91
C THR A 265 -13.58 -3.94 17.88
N ARG A 266 -13.95 -4.88 18.75
CA ARG A 266 -15.00 -4.65 19.76
C ARG A 266 -14.60 -5.23 21.11
N SER A 267 -14.66 -4.38 22.12
CA SER A 267 -14.58 -4.73 23.53
C SER A 267 -15.93 -4.50 24.23
N PRO A 268 -16.10 -4.96 25.49
CA PRO A 268 -17.29 -4.63 26.27
C PRO A 268 -17.51 -3.12 26.47
N GLY A 269 -16.45 -2.31 26.39
CA GLY A 269 -16.48 -0.86 26.58
C GLY A 269 -16.83 -0.04 25.32
N GLY A 270 -16.83 -0.66 24.14
CA GLY A 270 -17.08 0.03 22.87
C GLY A 270 -16.45 -0.71 21.69
N PHE A 271 -16.43 -0.06 20.54
CA PHE A 271 -15.73 -0.52 19.35
C PHE A 271 -14.83 0.59 18.79
N GLN A 272 -13.85 0.17 17.98
CA GLN A 272 -12.85 1.03 17.35
C GLN A 272 -12.77 0.71 15.85
N LEU A 273 -12.53 1.74 15.04
CA LEU A 273 -12.22 1.59 13.63
C LEU A 273 -10.74 1.89 13.40
N PHE A 274 -10.08 1.02 12.64
CA PHE A 274 -8.71 1.19 12.18
C PHE A 274 -8.66 1.19 10.66
N ILE A 275 -7.86 2.08 10.11
CA ILE A 275 -7.50 2.15 8.68
C ILE A 275 -6.00 1.96 8.58
N ASN A 276 -5.55 0.93 7.86
CA ASN A 276 -4.13 0.58 7.71
C ASN A 276 -3.40 0.47 9.06
N GLY A 277 -4.12 0.02 10.10
CA GLY A 277 -3.59 -0.11 11.47
C GLY A 277 -3.64 1.17 12.31
N ALA A 278 -3.88 2.35 11.72
CA ALA A 278 -4.06 3.60 12.45
C ALA A 278 -5.50 3.73 12.98
N LEU A 279 -5.64 4.04 14.27
CA LEU A 279 -6.94 4.28 14.89
C LEU A 279 -7.61 5.51 14.26
N GLN A 280 -8.85 5.35 13.78
CA GLN A 280 -9.64 6.44 13.17
C GLN A 280 -10.67 7.02 14.12
N PHE A 281 -11.24 6.19 15.00
CA PHE A 281 -12.00 6.66 16.15
C PHE A 281 -12.23 5.51 17.13
N THR A 282 -12.58 5.86 18.37
CA THR A 282 -13.28 4.96 19.29
C THR A 282 -14.69 5.48 19.57
N SER A 283 -15.66 4.57 19.56
CA SER A 283 -17.07 4.88 19.84
C SER A 283 -17.33 5.58 21.19
N VAL A 284 -16.40 5.48 22.13
CA VAL A 284 -16.55 6.02 23.49
C VAL A 284 -16.34 7.54 23.52
N ASP A 285 -15.43 8.06 22.68
CA ASP A 285 -14.99 9.46 22.75
C ASP A 285 -15.05 10.22 21.42
N GLU A 286 -15.42 9.59 20.31
CA GLU A 286 -15.48 10.22 18.98
C GLU A 286 -16.35 11.50 18.96
N HIS A 287 -17.36 11.59 19.82
CA HIS A 287 -18.18 12.78 19.96
C HIS A 287 -17.34 14.03 20.26
N ARG A 288 -16.21 13.91 20.97
CA ARG A 288 -15.29 15.04 21.21
C ARG A 288 -14.62 15.51 19.92
N TYR A 289 -14.20 14.57 19.09
CA TYR A 289 -13.60 14.86 17.78
C TYR A 289 -14.63 15.48 16.83
N HIS A 290 -15.77 14.81 16.61
CA HIS A 290 -16.75 15.26 15.61
C HIS A 290 -17.48 16.54 16.04
N GLU A 291 -17.76 16.73 17.33
CA GLU A 291 -18.31 18.00 17.80
C GLU A 291 -17.30 19.15 17.56
N ALA A 292 -16.02 18.94 17.90
CA ALA A 292 -14.94 19.92 17.67
C ALA A 292 -14.67 20.18 16.18
N LEU A 293 -14.85 19.18 15.31
CA LEU A 293 -14.70 19.33 13.87
C LEU A 293 -15.85 20.15 13.26
N VAL A 294 -17.09 19.89 13.68
CA VAL A 294 -18.29 20.40 12.98
C VAL A 294 -18.80 21.72 13.56
N HIS A 295 -19.00 21.80 14.87
CA HIS A 295 -19.78 22.90 15.47
C HIS A 295 -19.06 24.25 15.53
N PRO A 296 -17.73 24.34 15.77
CA PRO A 296 -17.01 25.61 15.65
C PRO A 296 -17.13 26.20 14.24
N ALA A 297 -17.03 25.34 13.21
CA ALA A 297 -17.14 25.75 11.81
C ALA A 297 -18.56 26.20 11.45
N ALA A 298 -19.57 25.47 11.92
CA ALA A 298 -20.97 25.87 11.76
C ALA A 298 -21.26 27.21 12.44
N SER A 299 -20.74 27.43 13.66
CA SER A 299 -20.91 28.69 14.40
C SER A 299 -20.26 29.87 13.68
N ALA A 300 -19.02 29.71 13.22
CA ALA A 300 -18.29 30.72 12.45
C ALA A 300 -18.97 31.08 11.11
N PHE A 301 -19.79 30.19 10.56
CA PHE A 301 -20.65 30.48 9.41
C PHE A 301 -21.91 31.24 9.85
N THR A 302 -22.64 30.75 10.85
CA THR A 302 -23.92 31.32 11.29
C THR A 302 -23.79 32.68 11.98
N ASP A 303 -22.61 33.04 12.51
CA ASP A 303 -22.30 34.37 13.06
C ASP A 303 -22.49 35.50 12.02
N SER A 304 -22.48 35.16 10.72
CA SER A 304 -22.84 36.07 9.62
C SER A 304 -24.35 36.39 9.52
N GLY A 305 -25.18 35.74 10.35
CA GLY A 305 -26.64 35.85 10.33
C GLY A 305 -27.31 35.00 9.25
N ARG A 306 -26.57 34.15 8.53
CA ARG A 306 -27.10 33.27 7.48
C ARG A 306 -27.30 31.82 7.99
N PRO A 307 -28.38 31.15 7.57
CA PRO A 307 -28.60 29.75 7.92
C PRO A 307 -27.64 28.84 7.15
N LEU A 308 -27.05 27.86 7.84
CA LEU A 308 -26.20 26.83 7.24
C LEU A 308 -27.07 25.86 6.42
N ARG A 309 -26.91 25.81 5.09
CA ARG A 309 -27.77 25.00 4.21
C ARG A 309 -27.02 23.91 3.46
N ARG A 310 -25.87 24.23 2.87
CA ARG A 310 -25.16 23.34 1.94
C ARG A 310 -23.77 23.03 2.45
N CYS A 311 -23.54 21.78 2.80
CA CYS A 311 -22.28 21.30 3.35
C CYS A 311 -21.60 20.29 2.41
N LEU A 312 -20.27 20.35 2.34
CA LEU A 312 -19.43 19.38 1.65
C LEU A 312 -18.49 18.73 2.66
N VAL A 313 -18.48 17.40 2.73
CA VAL A 313 -17.54 16.62 3.53
C VAL A 313 -16.60 15.90 2.56
N LEU A 314 -15.31 16.18 2.67
CA LEU A 314 -14.25 15.52 1.93
C LEU A 314 -13.59 14.51 2.88
N GLY A 315 -13.71 13.22 2.57
CA GLY A 315 -13.50 12.13 3.54
C GLY A 315 -14.77 11.86 4.35
N GLY A 316 -14.63 11.53 5.64
CA GLY A 316 -15.77 11.32 6.55
C GLY A 316 -16.69 10.16 6.16
N GLY A 317 -16.15 9.11 5.51
CA GLY A 317 -16.91 7.94 5.07
C GLY A 317 -17.58 7.12 6.18
N ASP A 318 -17.22 7.32 7.45
CA ASP A 318 -17.90 6.77 8.63
C ASP A 318 -19.27 7.40 8.91
N GLY A 319 -19.53 8.61 8.39
CA GLY A 319 -20.78 9.34 8.58
C GLY A 319 -20.93 10.06 9.93
N LEU A 320 -19.92 10.11 10.79
CA LEU A 320 -19.99 10.74 12.11
C LEU A 320 -19.95 12.28 12.02
N ALA A 321 -19.11 12.85 11.16
CA ALA A 321 -19.17 14.29 10.85
C ALA A 321 -20.53 14.67 10.23
N VAL A 322 -21.07 13.80 9.36
CA VAL A 322 -22.39 13.99 8.74
C VAL A 322 -23.50 13.96 9.78
N ARG A 323 -23.42 13.04 10.76
CA ARG A 323 -24.35 12.98 11.89
C ARG A 323 -24.45 14.33 12.59
N GLU A 324 -23.32 14.95 12.92
CA GLU A 324 -23.30 16.26 13.59
C GLU A 324 -23.86 17.39 12.71
N LEU A 325 -23.56 17.38 11.40
CA LEU A 325 -24.13 18.35 10.45
C LEU A 325 -25.66 18.26 10.40
N LEU A 326 -26.21 17.05 10.36
CA LEU A 326 -27.66 16.82 10.23
C LEU A 326 -28.46 17.26 11.46
N ARG A 327 -27.80 17.55 12.59
CA ARG A 327 -28.41 18.13 13.79
C ARG A 327 -28.79 19.60 13.61
N HIS A 328 -28.16 20.30 12.66
CA HIS A 328 -28.54 21.66 12.31
C HIS A 328 -29.81 21.62 11.44
N PRO A 329 -30.95 22.18 11.91
CA PRO A 329 -32.23 22.04 11.22
C PRO A 329 -32.29 22.78 9.89
N THR A 330 -31.41 23.76 9.69
CA THR A 330 -31.31 24.54 8.45
C THR A 330 -30.56 23.81 7.34
N VAL A 331 -29.86 22.71 7.65
CA VAL A 331 -29.11 21.94 6.66
C VAL A 331 -30.07 21.27 5.69
N GLU A 332 -29.94 21.63 4.43
CA GLU A 332 -30.76 21.16 3.30
C GLU A 332 -30.03 20.10 2.47
N GLN A 333 -28.70 20.20 2.36
CA GLN A 333 -27.88 19.30 1.56
C GLN A 333 -26.51 19.05 2.20
N VAL A 334 -26.12 17.78 2.28
CA VAL A 334 -24.75 17.36 2.59
C VAL A 334 -24.22 16.49 1.45
N LEU A 335 -23.13 16.89 0.83
CA LEU A 335 -22.41 16.07 -0.14
C LEU A 335 -21.19 15.45 0.54
N VAL A 336 -21.10 14.13 0.55
CA VAL A 336 -19.94 13.38 1.06
C VAL A 336 -19.13 12.87 -0.12
N VAL A 337 -17.82 13.13 -0.11
CA VAL A 337 -16.88 12.64 -1.11
C VAL A 337 -15.80 11.85 -0.40
N ASP A 338 -15.98 10.53 -0.38
CA ASP A 338 -15.03 9.58 0.22
C ASP A 338 -14.35 8.77 -0.88
N LEU A 339 -13.10 8.35 -0.68
CA LEU A 339 -12.36 7.59 -1.68
C LEU A 339 -12.90 6.16 -1.84
N ASP A 340 -13.28 5.52 -0.74
CA ASP A 340 -13.46 4.07 -0.69
C ASP A 340 -14.93 3.68 -0.51
N PRO A 341 -15.58 3.04 -1.51
CA PRO A 341 -16.95 2.57 -1.37
C PRO A 341 -17.13 1.58 -0.23
N ALA A 342 -16.12 0.75 0.08
CA ALA A 342 -16.24 -0.19 1.18
C ALA A 342 -16.28 0.50 2.55
N MET A 343 -15.73 1.71 2.68
CA MET A 343 -15.82 2.49 3.92
C MET A 343 -17.25 3.04 4.11
N THR A 344 -17.85 3.57 3.04
CA THR A 344 -19.24 4.06 3.09
C THR A 344 -20.26 2.93 3.22
N ASP A 345 -19.99 1.76 2.62
CA ASP A 345 -20.83 0.57 2.80
C ASP A 345 -20.72 0.05 4.24
N LEU A 346 -19.51 -0.02 4.79
CA LEU A 346 -19.26 -0.38 6.19
C LEU A 346 -20.08 0.50 7.15
N ALA A 347 -20.10 1.82 6.90
CA ALA A 347 -20.84 2.78 7.69
C ALA A 347 -22.37 2.64 7.61
N ARG A 348 -22.90 2.08 6.51
CA ARG A 348 -24.34 1.83 6.34
C ARG A 348 -24.77 0.45 6.84
N GLU A 349 -23.91 -0.56 6.74
CA GLU A 349 -24.27 -1.97 6.90
C GLU A 349 -23.87 -2.55 8.26
N LEU A 350 -22.71 -2.18 8.81
CA LEU A 350 -22.23 -2.75 10.06
C LEU A 350 -22.98 -2.14 11.25
N VAL A 351 -23.78 -2.95 11.93
CA VAL A 351 -24.72 -2.52 12.98
C VAL A 351 -24.09 -1.57 14.01
N PRO A 352 -22.95 -1.88 14.68
CA PRO A 352 -22.31 -0.95 15.61
C PRO A 352 -22.02 0.44 15.03
N LEU A 353 -21.57 0.50 13.76
CA LEU A 353 -21.21 1.76 13.12
C LEU A 353 -22.44 2.55 12.67
N ARG A 354 -23.44 1.86 12.11
CA ARG A 354 -24.73 2.45 11.76
C ARG A 354 -25.46 3.01 12.98
N GLU A 355 -25.39 2.32 14.12
CA GLU A 355 -25.95 2.80 15.38
C GLU A 355 -25.21 4.05 15.88
N LEU A 356 -23.88 4.10 15.74
CA LEU A 356 -23.08 5.25 16.18
C LEU A 356 -23.30 6.49 15.29
N ASN A 357 -23.39 6.32 13.97
CA ASN A 357 -23.64 7.42 13.04
C ASN A 357 -25.13 7.76 12.88
N LEU A 358 -26.03 7.04 13.55
CA LEU A 358 -27.49 7.21 13.51
C LEU A 358 -28.09 7.07 12.09
N GLY A 359 -27.45 6.28 11.23
CA GLY A 359 -27.85 6.15 9.83
C GLY A 359 -27.71 7.43 9.03
N SER A 360 -26.80 8.33 9.42
CA SER A 360 -26.62 9.66 8.81
C SER A 360 -26.44 9.59 7.28
N LEU A 361 -25.73 8.59 6.77
CA LEU A 361 -25.49 8.44 5.34
C LEU A 361 -26.75 8.08 4.54
N ASP A 362 -27.78 7.50 5.18
CA ASP A 362 -29.07 7.15 4.58
C ASP A 362 -30.09 8.32 4.64
N ASP A 363 -29.76 9.46 5.27
CA ASP A 363 -30.65 10.63 5.33
C ASP A 363 -30.89 11.21 3.92
N PRO A 364 -32.13 11.59 3.55
CA PRO A 364 -32.46 12.09 2.21
C PRO A 364 -31.73 13.39 1.82
N ARG A 365 -31.18 14.13 2.80
CA ARG A 365 -30.36 15.32 2.57
C ARG A 365 -28.92 14.98 2.16
N VAL A 366 -28.51 13.72 2.31
CA VAL A 366 -27.14 13.28 2.10
C VAL A 366 -26.97 12.62 0.74
N THR A 367 -25.95 13.06 0.00
CA THR A 367 -25.50 12.38 -1.23
C THR A 367 -24.07 11.92 -1.02
N VAL A 368 -23.79 10.63 -1.26
CA VAL A 368 -22.44 10.07 -1.20
C VAL A 368 -21.90 9.92 -2.62
N LYS A 369 -20.65 10.32 -2.84
CA LYS A 369 -19.90 10.08 -4.08
C LYS A 369 -18.56 9.44 -3.75
N ASN A 370 -18.37 8.18 -4.14
CA ASN A 370 -17.09 7.50 -3.96
C ASN A 370 -16.09 7.92 -5.03
N MET A 371 -15.14 8.78 -4.68
CA MET A 371 -14.16 9.37 -5.58
C MET A 371 -13.02 10.06 -4.83
N ASP A 372 -11.84 10.10 -5.47
CA ASP A 372 -10.71 10.89 -4.98
C ASP A 372 -11.06 12.39 -4.85
N ALA A 373 -10.95 12.92 -3.63
CA ALA A 373 -11.28 14.31 -3.32
C ALA A 373 -10.41 15.33 -4.08
N PHE A 374 -9.13 15.02 -4.34
CA PHE A 374 -8.23 15.88 -5.11
C PHE A 374 -8.69 15.99 -6.57
N VAL A 375 -9.18 14.89 -7.14
CA VAL A 375 -9.78 14.84 -8.49
C VAL A 375 -11.15 15.51 -8.50
N PHE A 376 -11.93 15.35 -7.43
CA PHE A 376 -13.26 15.96 -7.31
C PHE A 376 -13.20 17.48 -7.38
N VAL A 377 -12.39 18.10 -6.51
CA VAL A 377 -12.29 19.57 -6.44
C VAL A 377 -11.55 20.19 -7.63
N ALA A 378 -10.88 19.37 -8.45
CA ALA A 378 -10.27 19.78 -9.72
C ALA A 378 -11.29 20.06 -10.83
N ARG A 379 -12.52 19.55 -10.68
CA ARG A 379 -13.61 19.78 -11.63
C ARG A 379 -14.09 21.24 -11.52
N PRO A 380 -14.83 21.73 -12.54
CA PRO A 380 -15.49 23.02 -12.43
C PRO A 380 -16.32 23.10 -11.14
N PRO A 381 -16.22 24.20 -10.37
CA PRO A 381 -16.99 24.35 -9.15
C PRO A 381 -18.49 24.36 -9.47
N PRO A 382 -19.35 23.96 -8.51
CA PRO A 382 -20.78 23.96 -8.70
C PRO A 382 -21.30 25.40 -8.83
N GLU A 383 -22.40 25.59 -9.59
CA GLU A 383 -23.06 26.89 -9.72
C GLU A 383 -23.46 27.47 -8.36
N ALA A 384 -23.98 26.60 -7.48
CA ALA A 384 -24.18 26.92 -6.08
C ALA A 384 -22.97 26.42 -5.28
N PRO A 385 -22.17 27.31 -4.65
CA PRO A 385 -21.06 26.93 -3.79
C PRO A 385 -21.53 26.55 -2.37
N PHE A 386 -20.65 25.92 -1.59
CA PHE A 386 -20.96 25.39 -0.27
C PHE A 386 -20.76 26.42 0.85
N ASP A 387 -21.65 26.39 1.83
CA ASP A 387 -21.60 27.24 3.03
C ASP A 387 -20.50 26.75 3.99
N LEU A 388 -20.34 25.43 4.09
CA LEU A 388 -19.35 24.77 4.93
C LEU A 388 -18.67 23.63 4.17
N VAL A 389 -17.34 23.61 4.16
CA VAL A 389 -16.54 22.49 3.69
C VAL A 389 -15.76 21.91 4.86
N ILE A 390 -15.87 20.60 5.07
CA ILE A 390 -15.13 19.83 6.07
C ILE A 390 -14.15 18.93 5.35
N ALA A 391 -12.86 19.03 5.68
CA ALA A 391 -11.83 18.09 5.25
C ALA A 391 -11.47 17.17 6.42
N ASP A 392 -11.98 15.95 6.37
CA ASP A 392 -11.86 14.92 7.40
C ASP A 392 -11.11 13.72 6.83
N PHE A 393 -9.82 13.92 6.61
CA PHE A 393 -8.92 12.93 6.04
C PHE A 393 -8.05 12.29 7.13
N PRO A 394 -7.59 11.05 6.92
CA PRO A 394 -6.51 10.48 7.71
C PRO A 394 -5.26 11.35 7.63
N ASP A 395 -4.45 11.29 8.68
CA ASP A 395 -3.20 12.03 8.79
C ASP A 395 -2.25 11.75 7.60
N PRO A 396 -1.41 12.73 7.18
CA PRO A 396 -0.63 12.73 5.95
C PRO A 396 0.60 11.79 5.96
N SER A 397 0.43 10.56 6.41
CA SER A 397 1.44 9.47 6.52
C SER A 397 1.91 8.87 5.18
N SER A 398 1.39 9.35 4.05
CA SER A 398 1.80 8.91 2.72
C SER A 398 1.64 10.03 1.70
N TYR A 399 2.35 9.96 0.58
CA TYR A 399 2.17 10.90 -0.53
C TYR A 399 0.75 10.89 -1.14
N ALA A 400 0.02 9.78 -1.00
CA ALA A 400 -1.37 9.69 -1.44
C ALA A 400 -2.30 10.56 -0.57
N LEU A 401 -2.04 10.66 0.73
CA LEU A 401 -2.74 11.54 1.67
C LEU A 401 -2.16 12.96 1.67
N GLY A 402 -0.84 13.10 1.61
CA GLY A 402 -0.11 14.36 1.63
C GLY A 402 -0.53 15.34 0.53
N LYS A 403 -0.98 14.85 -0.63
CA LYS A 403 -1.53 15.68 -1.72
C LYS A 403 -2.79 16.45 -1.30
N LEU A 404 -3.59 15.90 -0.37
CA LEU A 404 -4.83 16.50 0.16
C LEU A 404 -4.55 17.62 1.17
N TYR A 405 -3.30 17.78 1.60
CA TYR A 405 -2.87 18.85 2.50
C TYR A 405 -2.05 19.93 1.79
N THR A 406 -2.09 19.99 0.46
CA THR A 406 -1.25 20.91 -0.33
C THR A 406 -1.92 22.27 -0.58
N GLN A 407 -1.10 23.28 -0.80
CA GLN A 407 -1.56 24.60 -1.27
C GLN A 407 -2.44 24.50 -2.54
N THR A 408 -2.11 23.59 -3.46
CA THR A 408 -2.91 23.34 -4.67
C THR A 408 -4.29 22.82 -4.35
N PHE A 409 -4.41 21.89 -3.39
CA PHE A 409 -5.69 21.36 -2.95
C PHE A 409 -6.54 22.44 -2.30
N TYR A 410 -6.02 23.19 -1.33
CA TYR A 410 -6.79 24.22 -0.64
C TYR A 410 -7.21 25.38 -1.55
N ARG A 411 -6.39 25.77 -2.53
CA ARG A 411 -6.81 26.75 -3.55
C ARG A 411 -7.99 26.26 -4.39
N ARG A 412 -8.04 24.96 -4.69
CA ARG A 412 -9.20 24.35 -5.37
C ARG A 412 -10.40 24.29 -4.45
N VAL A 413 -10.24 23.87 -3.20
CA VAL A 413 -11.33 23.91 -2.20
C VAL A 413 -11.88 25.32 -2.04
N SER A 414 -11.02 26.34 -2.07
CA SER A 414 -11.46 27.73 -2.03
C SER A 414 -12.50 28.02 -3.11
N SER A 415 -12.33 27.59 -4.37
CA SER A 415 -13.33 27.88 -5.42
C SER A 415 -14.70 27.19 -5.23
N TRP A 416 -14.80 26.23 -4.31
CA TRP A 416 -16.03 25.54 -3.97
C TRP A 416 -16.81 26.19 -2.82
N LEU A 417 -16.19 27.14 -2.10
CA LEU A 417 -16.81 27.86 -0.99
C LEU A 417 -17.65 29.06 -1.46
N ALA A 418 -18.75 29.29 -0.75
CA ALA A 418 -19.50 30.53 -0.83
C ALA A 418 -18.60 31.72 -0.42
N PRO A 419 -18.93 32.97 -0.79
CA PRO A 419 -18.14 34.14 -0.40
C PRO A 419 -17.80 34.21 1.09
N ASP A 420 -18.77 33.87 1.94
CA ASP A 420 -18.69 33.81 3.40
C ASP A 420 -18.54 32.39 3.96
N GLY A 421 -18.28 31.43 3.07
CA GLY A 421 -18.16 30.02 3.42
C GLY A 421 -16.99 29.74 4.35
N VAL A 422 -17.14 28.70 5.16
CA VAL A 422 -16.13 28.24 6.13
C VAL A 422 -15.51 26.94 5.65
N LEU A 423 -14.19 26.83 5.75
CA LEU A 423 -13.46 25.58 5.66
C LEU A 423 -13.01 25.17 7.07
N VAL A 424 -13.14 23.89 7.39
CA VAL A 424 -12.50 23.28 8.55
C VAL A 424 -11.71 22.05 8.13
N VAL A 425 -10.50 21.92 8.67
CA VAL A 425 -9.56 20.84 8.35
C VAL A 425 -9.08 20.22 9.65
N GLN A 426 -9.13 18.90 9.78
CA GLN A 426 -8.41 18.18 10.84
C GLN A 426 -6.91 18.23 10.53
N ALA A 427 -6.08 18.54 11.53
CA ALA A 427 -4.69 18.94 11.31
C ALA A 427 -3.68 18.22 12.21
N THR A 428 -3.92 16.96 12.56
CA THR A 428 -3.08 16.15 13.47
C THR A 428 -2.89 16.81 14.85
N SER A 429 -1.90 16.38 15.64
CA SER A 429 -1.69 16.87 17.00
C SER A 429 -0.78 18.12 17.08
N PRO A 430 -1.22 19.23 17.68
CA PRO A 430 -0.34 20.37 17.97
C PRO A 430 0.68 20.10 19.10
N LEU A 431 0.50 19.01 19.85
CA LEU A 431 1.39 18.58 20.93
C LEU A 431 2.37 17.51 20.47
N TYR A 432 1.86 16.42 19.88
CA TYR A 432 2.68 15.27 19.47
C TYR A 432 3.36 15.50 18.11
N ALA A 433 2.71 16.24 17.20
CA ALA A 433 3.16 16.52 15.85
C ALA A 433 3.09 18.02 15.54
N ARG A 434 3.70 18.82 16.44
CA ARG A 434 3.61 20.29 16.46
C ARG A 434 4.00 20.91 15.11
N LYS A 435 5.10 20.49 14.48
CA LYS A 435 5.49 21.04 13.19
C LYS A 435 4.52 20.62 12.09
N SER A 436 4.01 19.39 12.13
CA SER A 436 3.00 18.92 11.19
C SER A 436 1.71 19.76 11.27
N PHE A 437 1.21 20.00 12.48
CA PHE A 437 0.06 20.86 12.73
C PHE A 437 0.26 22.26 12.16
N TRP A 438 1.36 22.94 12.53
CA TRP A 438 1.63 24.30 12.05
C TRP A 438 1.95 24.37 10.54
N THR A 439 2.50 23.29 9.96
CA THR A 439 2.64 23.15 8.50
C THR A 439 1.28 23.17 7.79
N VAL A 440 0.27 22.49 8.34
CA VAL A 440 -1.08 22.52 7.80
C VAL A 440 -1.66 23.92 7.89
N VAL A 441 -1.53 24.59 9.04
CA VAL A 441 -1.97 25.99 9.26
C VAL A 441 -1.36 26.93 8.21
N HIS A 442 -0.04 26.98 8.11
CA HIS A 442 0.69 27.85 7.19
C HIS A 442 0.38 27.54 5.72
N THR A 443 0.07 26.28 5.40
CA THR A 443 -0.32 25.89 4.04
C THR A 443 -1.72 26.40 3.67
N ILE A 444 -2.67 26.36 4.60
CA ILE A 444 -4.01 26.91 4.40
C ILE A 444 -3.92 28.43 4.24
N GLU A 445 -3.15 29.12 5.10
CA GLU A 445 -2.90 30.56 4.98
C GLU A 445 -2.28 30.95 3.63
N ALA A 446 -1.22 30.24 3.22
CA ALA A 446 -0.57 30.46 1.92
C ALA A 446 -1.51 30.20 0.72
N SER A 447 -2.66 29.57 0.95
CA SER A 447 -3.70 29.35 -0.07
C SER A 447 -4.68 30.51 -0.21
N GLY A 448 -4.53 31.57 0.58
CA GLY A 448 -5.35 32.79 0.55
C GLY A 448 -6.50 32.76 1.54
N PHE A 449 -6.35 32.05 2.65
CA PHE A 449 -7.32 32.02 3.74
C PHE A 449 -6.79 32.78 4.96
N GLU A 450 -7.71 33.42 5.67
CA GLU A 450 -7.53 33.77 7.08
C GLU A 450 -7.85 32.53 7.91
N VAL A 451 -7.01 32.20 8.90
CA VAL A 451 -7.15 30.97 9.68
C VAL A 451 -7.27 31.22 11.18
N ARG A 452 -7.98 30.33 11.88
CA ARG A 452 -8.05 30.26 13.34
C ARG A 452 -7.76 28.81 13.76
N PRO A 453 -6.49 28.48 14.10
CA PRO A 453 -6.14 27.16 14.60
C PRO A 453 -6.75 26.93 15.98
N TYR A 454 -7.11 25.70 16.29
CA TYR A 454 -7.64 25.30 17.59
C TYR A 454 -7.40 23.81 17.85
N HIS A 455 -7.67 23.35 19.07
CA HIS A 455 -7.45 21.97 19.45
C HIS A 455 -8.48 21.48 20.47
N ALA A 456 -8.60 20.16 20.59
CA ALA A 456 -9.39 19.49 21.61
C ALA A 456 -8.70 18.20 22.05
N THR A 457 -8.74 17.91 23.35
CA THR A 457 -8.32 16.60 23.87
C THR A 457 -9.35 15.54 23.48
N VAL A 458 -8.93 14.50 22.78
CA VAL A 458 -9.70 13.29 22.47
C VAL A 458 -8.98 12.12 23.14
N PRO A 459 -9.51 11.50 24.21
CA PRO A 459 -8.78 10.53 25.03
C PRO A 459 -8.04 9.42 24.27
N SER A 460 -8.59 8.89 23.17
CA SER A 460 -7.92 7.88 22.36
C SER A 460 -6.80 8.41 21.46
N PHE A 461 -6.81 9.71 21.15
CA PHE A 461 -5.85 10.37 20.24
C PHE A 461 -4.88 11.31 20.97
N GLY A 462 -5.20 11.69 22.21
CA GLY A 462 -4.52 12.76 22.94
C GLY A 462 -4.98 14.15 22.51
N GLU A 463 -4.07 15.13 22.47
CA GLU A 463 -4.38 16.47 21.97
C GLU A 463 -4.50 16.46 20.45
N TRP A 464 -5.64 16.92 19.93
CA TRP A 464 -5.94 16.88 18.50
C TRP A 464 -6.28 18.25 17.94
N GLY A 465 -5.74 18.57 16.77
CA GLY A 465 -5.75 19.89 16.18
C GLY A 465 -6.70 20.02 15.00
N PHE A 466 -7.21 21.23 14.83
CA PHE A 466 -8.11 21.63 13.75
C PHE A 466 -7.79 23.06 13.28
N VAL A 467 -8.17 23.39 12.05
CA VAL A 467 -7.98 24.73 11.48
C VAL A 467 -9.29 25.22 10.88
N LEU A 468 -9.86 26.29 11.44
CA LEU A 468 -10.93 27.04 10.78
C LEU A 468 -10.34 28.02 9.78
N ALA A 469 -10.98 28.18 8.62
CA ALA A 469 -10.49 29.05 7.56
C ALA A 469 -11.65 29.75 6.81
N LYS A 470 -11.47 31.04 6.51
CA LYS A 470 -12.37 31.85 5.66
C LYS A 470 -11.55 32.71 4.69
N ARG A 471 -12.15 33.16 3.60
CA ARG A 471 -11.46 34.07 2.65
C ARG A 471 -11.29 35.49 3.19
N GLU A 472 -12.17 35.90 4.09
CA GLU A 472 -12.15 37.22 4.71
C GLU A 472 -11.85 37.08 6.21
N PRO A 473 -11.27 38.13 6.82
CA PRO A 473 -11.02 38.16 8.26
C PRO A 473 -12.29 37.87 9.07
N PHE A 474 -12.14 37.05 10.11
CA PHE A 474 -13.24 36.68 11.00
C PHE A 474 -12.76 36.50 12.43
N GLU A 475 -13.67 36.67 13.38
CA GLU A 475 -13.40 36.42 14.80
C GLU A 475 -13.58 34.95 15.13
N VAL A 476 -12.96 34.51 16.23
CA VAL A 476 -13.20 33.16 16.75
C VAL A 476 -14.66 33.03 17.20
N PRO A 477 -15.34 31.91 16.89
CA PRO A 477 -16.72 31.69 17.34
C PRO A 477 -16.73 31.58 18.87
N LEU A 478 -17.56 32.39 19.52
CA LEU A 478 -17.63 32.45 20.99
C LEU A 478 -18.79 31.64 21.57
N THR A 479 -19.81 31.33 20.77
CA THR A 479 -21.03 30.69 21.21
C THR A 479 -21.19 29.36 20.48
N ALA A 480 -21.40 28.28 21.23
CA ALA A 480 -21.73 26.98 20.65
C ALA A 480 -23.18 27.02 20.10
N PRO A 481 -23.51 26.21 19.08
CA PRO A 481 -24.87 26.15 18.57
C PRO A 481 -25.81 25.64 19.66
N ASP A 482 -27.07 26.11 19.65
CA ASP A 482 -28.12 25.69 20.58
C ASP A 482 -28.61 24.27 20.24
N LEU A 483 -27.76 23.30 20.54
CA LEU A 483 -27.93 21.88 20.30
C LEU A 483 -27.55 21.11 21.58
N PRO A 484 -28.14 19.92 21.84
CA PRO A 484 -27.79 19.12 23.01
C PRO A 484 -26.43 18.41 22.82
N LEU A 485 -25.33 19.15 22.86
CA LEU A 485 -23.96 18.66 22.68
C LEU A 485 -23.47 17.92 23.94
N ARG A 486 -22.57 16.95 23.76
CA ARG A 486 -21.98 16.14 24.85
C ARG A 486 -20.66 16.71 25.35
N TYR A 487 -19.89 17.33 24.48
CA TYR A 487 -18.57 17.88 24.78
C TYR A 487 -18.55 19.40 24.73
N LEU A 488 -19.04 19.99 23.65
CA LEU A 488 -18.95 21.42 23.45
C LEU A 488 -20.04 22.20 24.21
N SER A 489 -19.66 23.36 24.72
CA SER A 489 -20.55 24.37 25.26
C SER A 489 -19.98 25.76 24.96
N SER A 490 -20.79 26.80 25.13
CA SER A 490 -20.31 28.19 24.95
C SER A 490 -19.22 28.58 25.96
N ASP A 491 -19.09 27.87 27.08
CA ASP A 491 -18.00 28.08 28.04
C ASP A 491 -16.69 27.40 27.60
N ILE A 492 -16.79 26.27 26.88
CA ILE A 492 -15.64 25.47 26.44
C ILE A 492 -15.11 25.95 25.09
N LEU A 493 -16.00 26.33 24.16
CA LEU A 493 -15.64 26.67 22.78
C LEU A 493 -14.51 27.71 22.66
N PRO A 494 -14.54 28.86 23.38
CA PRO A 494 -13.44 29.82 23.31
C PRO A 494 -12.11 29.27 23.82
N GLY A 495 -12.14 28.27 24.70
CA GLY A 495 -10.97 27.61 25.26
C GLY A 495 -10.20 26.77 24.25
N LEU A 496 -10.86 26.22 23.22
CA LEU A 496 -10.21 25.40 22.19
C LEU A 496 -9.17 26.17 21.37
N PHE A 497 -9.32 27.50 21.27
CA PHE A 497 -8.43 28.40 20.52
C PHE A 497 -7.22 28.86 21.35
N ARG A 498 -7.02 28.33 22.57
CA ARG A 498 -5.94 28.74 23.48
C ARG A 498 -4.85 27.69 23.58
N PHE A 499 -3.73 27.96 22.90
CA PHE A 499 -2.55 27.10 22.95
C PHE A 499 -1.66 27.39 24.18
N SER A 500 -1.13 26.33 24.78
CA SER A 500 -0.06 26.43 25.77
C SER A 500 1.30 26.66 25.09
N LYS A 501 2.32 27.05 25.87
CA LYS A 501 3.66 27.41 25.36
C LYS A 501 4.34 26.30 24.54
N ASP A 502 4.10 25.06 24.90
CA ASP A 502 4.61 23.87 24.24
C ASP A 502 3.86 23.53 22.94
N MET A 503 2.69 24.13 22.70
CA MET A 503 1.91 24.01 21.46
C MET A 503 1.90 25.30 20.60
N GLU A 504 2.58 26.37 21.05
CA GLU A 504 2.66 27.65 20.35
C GLU A 504 3.13 27.51 18.89
N GLU A 505 2.82 28.51 18.07
CA GLU A 505 3.25 28.56 16.68
C GLU A 505 4.76 28.42 16.52
N VAL A 506 5.16 27.68 15.49
CA VAL A 506 6.56 27.51 15.08
C VAL A 506 6.69 27.76 13.60
N GLU A 507 7.86 28.24 13.18
CA GLU A 507 8.14 28.43 11.76
C GLU A 507 8.15 27.07 11.03
N THR A 508 7.34 26.98 9.98
CA THR A 508 7.25 25.78 9.15
C THR A 508 7.21 26.13 7.66
N SER A 509 7.36 25.12 6.81
CA SER A 509 7.31 25.28 5.35
C SER A 509 5.89 25.05 4.84
N VAL A 510 5.57 25.63 3.68
CA VAL A 510 4.28 25.38 3.00
C VAL A 510 4.34 24.05 2.27
N GLN A 511 3.36 23.18 2.51
CA GLN A 511 3.17 21.91 1.81
C GLN A 511 2.74 22.14 0.36
N ARG A 512 3.58 21.75 -0.60
CA ARG A 512 3.30 21.82 -2.04
C ARG A 512 3.22 20.43 -2.65
N LEU A 513 2.61 20.34 -3.82
CA LEU A 513 2.40 19.05 -4.49
C LEU A 513 3.73 18.37 -4.90
N ASN A 514 4.79 19.15 -5.13
CA ASN A 514 6.08 18.68 -5.61
C ASN A 514 7.09 18.34 -4.49
N ASP A 515 6.95 18.91 -3.28
CA ASP A 515 7.87 18.67 -2.16
C ASP A 515 7.30 17.72 -1.11
N GLN A 516 5.98 17.74 -0.93
CA GLN A 516 5.20 17.06 0.09
C GLN A 516 5.92 16.90 1.44
N ILE A 517 6.54 17.98 1.93
CA ILE A 517 7.34 18.02 3.16
C ILE A 517 6.61 17.49 4.40
N LEU A 518 5.30 17.71 4.48
CA LEU A 518 4.45 17.30 5.59
C LEU A 518 4.50 15.79 5.85
N VAL A 519 4.64 14.95 4.80
CA VAL A 519 4.72 13.49 4.97
C VAL A 519 5.95 13.11 5.80
N ARG A 520 7.09 13.74 5.49
CA ARG A 520 8.37 13.49 6.19
C ARG A 520 8.34 14.05 7.62
N VAL A 521 7.83 15.27 7.78
CA VAL A 521 7.74 15.92 9.10
C VAL A 521 6.80 15.13 10.02
N TYR A 522 5.70 14.60 9.47
CA TYR A 522 4.75 13.77 10.19
C TYR A 522 5.40 12.48 10.71
N ASP A 523 6.06 11.72 9.83
CA ASP A 523 6.72 10.46 10.19
C ASP A 523 7.83 10.70 11.25
N ASP A 524 8.60 11.79 11.11
CA ASP A 524 9.66 12.16 12.05
C ASP A 524 9.14 12.55 13.45
N GLU A 525 7.94 13.14 13.54
CA GLU A 525 7.35 13.57 14.81
C GLU A 525 6.62 12.44 15.51
N TRP A 526 5.77 11.71 14.79
CA TRP A 526 5.03 10.59 15.35
C TRP A 526 5.91 9.38 15.64
N GLY A 527 6.99 9.16 14.90
CA GLY A 527 7.94 8.07 15.17
C GLY A 527 8.68 8.16 16.52
N LYS A 528 8.50 9.25 17.28
CA LYS A 528 9.03 9.42 18.64
C LYS A 528 8.12 8.86 19.74
N TRP A 529 6.87 8.56 19.41
CA TRP A 529 5.82 8.08 20.31
C TRP A 529 5.37 6.69 19.89
#